data_AF-A0A139PJQ4-F1
#
_entry.id   AF-A0A139PJQ4-F1
#
_cell.length_a   1.000
_cell.length_b   1.000
_cell.length_c   1.000
_cell.angle_alpha   90.00
_cell.angle_beta   90.00
_cell.angle_gamma   90.00
#
_symmetry.space_group_name_H-M   'P 1'
#
loop_
_entity.id
_entity.type
_entity.pdbx_description
1 polymer ?
#
loop_
_entity_poly.entity_id
_entity_poly.type
_entity_poly.pdbx_seq_one_letter_code
_entity_poly.pdbx_strand_id
1 'polypeptide(L)' 'MMHPVQHQVLLKTLPGLAQSFGSIIDALSFPDAIATLCGDDVCLVICEDAEAAQKCFEELKKFAPPFFFEE' A
#
# COMPACT_ATOMS: atom_id res chain seq x y z
N MET A 1 -9.94 3.93 -0.68
CA MET A 1 -8.93 3.61 -1.74
C MET A 1 -7.58 3.09 -1.20
N MET A 2 -7.41 2.86 0.11
CA MET A 2 -6.33 2.03 0.64
C MET A 2 -6.88 1.18 1.78
N HIS A 3 -6.68 -0.14 1.77
CA HIS A 3 -7.13 -1.02 2.85
C HIS A 3 -6.33 -2.34 2.90
N PRO A 4 -6.17 -2.92 4.09
CA PRO A 4 -5.55 -4.24 4.23
C PRO A 4 -6.50 -5.35 3.71
N VAL A 5 -5.93 -6.39 3.12
CA VAL A 5 -6.61 -7.61 2.65
C VAL A 5 -5.67 -8.80 2.88
N GLN A 6 -5.96 -9.64 3.87
CA GLN A 6 -5.10 -10.78 4.23
C GLN A 6 -3.65 -10.31 4.42
N HIS A 7 -2.67 -10.92 3.74
CA HIS A 7 -1.25 -10.57 3.80
C HIS A 7 -0.85 -9.37 2.91
N GLN A 8 -1.79 -8.50 2.55
CA GLN A 8 -1.54 -7.41 1.59
C GLN A 8 -2.17 -6.10 2.03
N VAL A 9 -1.61 -4.98 1.58
CA VAL A 9 -2.27 -3.68 1.56
C VAL A 9 -2.59 -3.31 0.12
N LEU A 10 -3.88 -3.17 -0.19
CA LEU A 10 -4.33 -2.70 -1.48
C LEU A 10 -4.30 -1.17 -1.49
N LEU A 11 -3.67 -0.59 -2.51
CA LEU A 11 -3.64 0.84 -2.76
C LEU A 11 -4.19 1.12 -4.16
N LYS A 12 -5.25 1.91 -4.25
CA LYS A 12 -5.78 2.42 -5.52
C LYS A 12 -5.19 3.80 -5.79
N THR A 13 -4.73 4.02 -7.02
CA THR A 13 -4.20 5.30 -7.48
C THR A 13 -5.10 5.91 -8.55
N LEU A 14 -4.76 7.12 -9.02
CA LEU A 14 -5.30 7.58 -10.30
C LEU A 14 -4.76 6.71 -11.45
N PRO A 15 -5.45 6.66 -12.61
CA PRO A 15 -5.00 5.94 -13.79
C PRO A 15 -3.55 6.26 -14.18
N GLY A 16 -2.77 5.21 -14.46
CA GLY A 16 -1.37 5.32 -14.87
C GLY A 16 -0.37 5.72 -13.78
N LEU A 17 -0.77 5.84 -12.51
CA LEU A 17 0.12 6.28 -11.43
C LEU A 17 0.65 5.16 -10.52
N ALA A 18 0.19 3.92 -10.67
CA ALA A 18 0.56 2.84 -9.75
C ALA A 18 2.08 2.64 -9.64
N GLN A 19 2.79 2.62 -10.77
CA GLN A 19 4.25 2.44 -10.80
C GLN A 19 5.01 3.54 -10.04
N SER A 20 4.57 4.79 -10.16
CA SER A 20 5.15 5.93 -9.43
C SER A 20 4.95 5.77 -7.92
N PHE A 21 3.76 5.36 -7.49
CA PHE A 21 3.49 5.06 -6.09
C PHE A 21 4.32 3.88 -5.59
N GLY A 22 4.44 2.80 -6.36
CA GLY A 22 5.27 1.66 -6.00
C GLY A 22 6.73 2.03 -5.77
N SER A 23 7.29 2.85 -6.66
CA SER A 23 8.67 3.33 -6.52
C SER A 23 8.86 4.15 -5.23
N ILE A 24 7.86 4.94 -4.82
CA ILE A 24 7.88 5.68 -3.56
C ILE A 24 7.81 4.72 -2.37
N ILE A 25 6.91 3.74 -2.41
CA ILE A 25 6.74 2.76 -1.33
C ILE A 25 8.03 1.96 -1.13
N ASP A 26 8.65 1.50 -2.22
CA ASP A 26 9.91 0.76 -2.18
C ASP A 26 11.05 1.63 -1.59
N ALA A 27 11.11 2.90 -1.98
CA ALA A 27 12.09 3.85 -1.45
C ALA A 27 11.91 4.15 0.04
N LEU A 28 10.69 4.07 0.57
CA LEU A 28 10.39 4.24 2.00
C LEU A 28 10.79 3.00 2.82
N SER A 29 10.95 1.83 2.19
CA SER A 29 11.47 0.61 2.82
C SER A 29 10.75 0.25 4.13
N PHE A 30 9.42 0.14 4.07
CA PHE A 30 8.60 -0.22 5.23
C PHE A 30 8.99 -1.61 5.78
N PRO A 31 9.28 -1.75 7.09
CA PRO A 31 9.74 -3.02 7.66
C PRO A 31 8.80 -4.20 7.45
N ASP A 32 7.48 -3.94 7.45
CA ASP A 32 6.45 -4.97 7.30
C ASP A 32 6.14 -5.31 5.83
N ALA A 33 6.75 -4.60 4.86
CA ALA A 33 6.56 -4.84 3.43
C ALA A 33 7.69 -5.73 2.87
N ILE A 34 7.31 -6.86 2.25
CA ILE A 34 8.21 -7.78 1.55
C ILE A 34 8.48 -7.27 0.13
N ALA A 35 7.43 -6.86 -0.58
CA ALA A 35 7.51 -6.41 -1.97
C ALA A 35 6.28 -5.56 -2.35
N THR A 36 6.42 -4.79 -3.44
CA THR A 36 5.31 -4.07 -4.07
C THR A 36 5.07 -4.61 -5.49
N LEU A 37 3.80 -4.84 -5.85
CA LEU A 37 3.39 -5.16 -7.22
C LEU A 37 2.44 -4.07 -7.75
N CYS A 38 2.79 -3.46 -8.88
CA CYS A 38 2.02 -2.36 -9.46
C CYS A 38 1.45 -2.72 -10.82
N GLY A 39 0.14 -2.50 -10.99
CA GLY A 39 -0.54 -2.50 -12.28
C GLY A 39 -0.53 -1.11 -12.92
N ASP A 40 -1.66 -0.71 -13.49
CA ASP A 40 -1.87 0.65 -14.01
C ASP A 40 -2.33 1.63 -12.91
N ASP A 41 -3.34 1.23 -12.14
CA ASP A 41 -4.02 2.09 -11.17
C ASP A 41 -4.22 1.42 -9.79
N VAL A 42 -3.54 0.28 -9.56
CA VAL A 42 -3.54 -0.47 -8.29
C VAL A 42 -2.11 -0.89 -7.96
N CYS A 43 -1.73 -0.74 -6.69
CA CYS A 43 -0.55 -1.36 -6.09
C CYS A 43 -0.99 -2.35 -5.01
N LEU A 44 -0.27 -3.47 -4.93
CA LEU A 44 -0.34 -4.41 -3.83
C LEU A 44 0.97 -4.35 -3.07
N VAL A 45 0.91 -3.97 -1.79
CA VAL A 45 2.04 -4.10 -0.87
C VAL A 45 1.90 -5.46 -0.20
N ILE A 46 2.84 -6.37 -0.46
CA ILE A 46 2.82 -7.74 0.03
C ILE A 46 3.58 -7.79 1.35
N CYS A 47 2.96 -8.37 2.37
CA CYS A 47 3.49 -8.54 3.72
C CYS A 47 3.60 -10.04 4.07
N GLU A 48 4.26 -10.37 5.18
CA GLU A 48 4.43 -11.76 5.63
C GLU A 48 3.09 -12.41 6.01
N ASP A 49 2.26 -11.68 6.76
CA ASP A 49 0.97 -12.15 7.25
C ASP A 49 -0.03 -10.99 7.43
N ALA A 50 -1.22 -11.30 7.93
CA ALA A 50 -2.28 -10.33 8.14
C ALA A 50 -1.98 -9.29 9.24
N GLU A 51 -1.18 -9.65 10.24
CA GLU A 51 -0.78 -8.72 11.30
C GLU A 51 0.24 -7.71 10.75
N ALA A 52 1.21 -8.19 9.97
CA ALA A 52 2.18 -7.36 9.25
C ALA A 52 1.49 -6.43 8.25
N ALA A 53 0.49 -6.91 7.51
CA ALA A 53 -0.31 -6.07 6.60
C ALA A 53 -1.05 -4.96 7.36
N GLN A 54 -1.61 -5.25 8.53
CA GLN A 54 -2.26 -4.23 9.36
C GLN A 54 -1.26 -3.18 9.86
N LYS A 55 -0.07 -3.59 10.31
CA LYS A 55 0.99 -2.67 10.73
C LYS A 55 1.47 -1.80 9.57
N CYS A 56 1.73 -2.41 8.42
CA CYS A 56 2.09 -1.72 7.19
C CYS A 56 1.04 -0.67 6.80
N PHE A 57 -0.25 -1.03 6.87
CA PHE A 57 -1.34 -0.11 6.60
C PHE A 57 -1.37 1.09 7.58
N GLU A 58 -1.22 0.86 8.87
CA GLU A 58 -1.19 1.95 9.87
C GLU A 58 0.02 2.90 9.66
N GLU A 59 1.16 2.38 9.20
CA GLU A 59 2.30 3.21 8.82
C GLU A 59 2.03 4.01 7.54
N LEU A 60 1.56 3.35 6.47
CA LEU A 60 1.20 4.00 5.20
C LEU A 60 0.14 5.10 5.40
N LYS A 61 -0.80 4.88 6.31
CA LYS A 61 -1.88 5.81 6.63
C LYS A 61 -1.39 7.18 7.11
N LYS A 62 -0.19 7.25 7.71
CA LYS A 62 0.41 8.52 8.16
C LYS A 62 0.80 9.45 7.01
N PHE A 63 0.95 8.91 5.81
CA PHE A 63 1.39 9.64 4.61
C PHE A 63 0.25 9.96 3.64
N ALA A 64 -0.96 9.48 3.91
CA ALA A 64 -2.11 9.64 3.04
C ALA A 64 -3.20 10.51 3.70
N PRO A 65 -3.88 11.37 2.91
CA PRO A 65 -4.95 12.20 3.44
C PRO A 65 -6.18 11.36 3.83
N PRO A 66 -7.00 11.83 4.79
CA PRO A 66 -8.04 11.04 5.44
C PRO A 66 -9.12 10.48 4.49
N PHE A 67 -9.37 11.13 3.36
CA PHE A 67 -10.33 10.67 2.35
C PHE A 67 -9.92 9.37 1.64
N PHE A 68 -8.67 8.89 1.79
CA PHE A 68 -8.24 7.61 1.22
C PHE A 68 -8.83 6.38 1.93
N PHE A 69 -9.44 6.56 3.10
CA PHE A 69 -9.89 5.50 4.00
C PHE A 69 -11.40 5.46 4.19
N GLU A 70 -12.11 6.42 3.61
CA GLU A 70 -13.57 6.43 3.59
C GLU A 70 -14.05 5.41 2.54
N GLU A 71 -15.11 4.65 2.88
CA GLU A 71 -15.73 3.64 2.00
C GLU A 71 -16.33 4.26 0.73
#